data_AF-A0A4P7GIV7-F1
#
_entry.id   AF-A0A4P7GIV7-F1
#
_cell.length_a   1.000
_cell.length_b   1.000
_cell.length_c   1.000
_cell.angle_alpha   90.00
_cell.angle_beta   90.00
_cell.angle_gamma   90.00
#
_symmetry.space_group_name_H-M   'P 1'
#
loop_
_entity.id
_entity.type
_entity.pdbx_description
1 polymer ?
#
loop_
_entity_poly.entity_id
_entity_poly.type
_entity_poly.pdbx_seq_one_letter_code
_entity_poly.pdbx_strand_id
1 'polypeptide(L)'
;MAGAVVRCAAVAATTGGLAWVGKGAMILAGRPQPPLLLELGLPCFGLALLLLALEAGSRTATALGVVATGGGAVALALDLFDRWPDPAITTAGLALVVGLVLLRPSDQPGRWGPRAIGLATVPVTAAGGLLALVDEALLEVSTVVLGLAWTWLGVRLWRAPAAVREPRTVRPGPRASA
;
A
#
# COMPACT_ATOMS: atom_id res chain seq x y z
N MET A 1 1.83 15.80 -14.91
CA MET A 1 0.87 14.79 -14.40
C MET A 1 1.48 13.87 -13.34
N ALA A 2 2.74 13.44 -13.46
CA ALA A 2 3.43 12.60 -12.47
C ALA A 2 3.29 13.06 -11.00
N GLY A 3 3.41 14.36 -10.73
CA GLY A 3 3.28 14.90 -9.37
C GLY A 3 1.88 14.74 -8.75
N ALA A 4 0.81 14.78 -9.55
CA ALA A 4 -0.56 14.63 -9.05
C ALA A 4 -0.85 13.17 -8.66
N VAL A 5 -0.42 12.22 -9.49
CA VAL A 5 -0.58 10.77 -9.23
C VAL A 5 0.12 10.36 -7.94
N VAL A 6 1.36 10.82 -7.74
CA VAL A 6 2.14 10.53 -6.51
C VAL A 6 1.49 11.15 -5.27
N ARG A 7 0.89 12.35 -5.38
CA ARG A 7 0.14 12.96 -4.28
C ARG A 7 -1.12 12.17 -3.93
N CYS A 8 -1.86 11.69 -4.92
CA CYS A 8 -3.00 10.80 -4.67
C CYS A 8 -2.56 9.50 -3.99
N ALA A 9 -1.43 8.92 -4.42
CA ALA A 9 -0.86 7.74 -3.76
C ALA A 9 -0.46 8.03 -2.31
N ALA A 10 0.11 9.21 -2.05
CA ALA A 10 0.48 9.66 -0.72
C ALA A 10 -0.74 9.80 0.21
N VAL A 11 -1.83 10.39 -0.27
CA VAL A 11 -3.08 10.50 0.47
C VAL A 11 -3.63 9.11 0.76
N ALA A 12 -3.75 8.25 -0.25
CA ALA A 12 -4.26 6.90 -0.08
C ALA A 12 -3.43 6.08 0.94
N ALA A 13 -2.10 6.12 0.84
CA ALA A 13 -1.19 5.47 1.80
C ALA A 13 -1.37 6.00 3.23
N THR A 14 -1.48 7.33 3.39
CA THR A 14 -1.63 7.97 4.70
C THR A 14 -2.98 7.62 5.33
N THR A 15 -4.07 7.74 4.56
CA THR A 15 -5.43 7.43 5.03
C THR A 15 -5.55 5.97 5.45
N GLY A 16 -5.08 5.03 4.61
CA GLY A 16 -5.09 3.62 4.97
C GLY A 16 -4.23 3.31 6.21
N GLY A 17 -3.06 3.95 6.29
CA GLY A 17 -2.14 3.76 7.41
C GLY A 17 -2.73 4.25 8.73
N LEU A 18 -3.33 5.44 8.73
CA LEU A 18 -4.01 6.00 9.91
C LEU A 18 -5.23 5.18 10.32
N ALA A 19 -5.98 4.63 9.37
CA ALA A 19 -7.12 3.75 9.66
C ALA A 19 -6.67 2.47 10.40
N TRP A 20 -5.60 1.82 9.93
CA TRP A 20 -4.99 0.67 10.60
C TRP A 20 -4.41 0.99 11.97
N VAL A 21 -3.70 2.12 12.11
CA VAL A 21 -3.17 2.55 13.42
C VAL A 21 -4.31 2.83 14.39
N GLY A 22 -5.34 3.55 13.96
CA GLY A 22 -6.50 3.88 14.78
C GLY A 22 -7.22 2.63 15.28
N LYS A 23 -7.51 1.68 14.37
CA LYS A 23 -8.10 0.39 14.75
C LYS A 23 -7.23 -0.37 15.74
N GLY A 24 -5.97 -0.60 15.38
CA GLY A 24 -5.10 -1.44 16.20
C GLY A 24 -4.90 -0.86 17.59
N ALA A 25 -4.76 0.47 17.70
CA ALA A 25 -4.68 1.17 18.98
C ALA A 25 -5.96 1.02 19.83
N MET A 26 -7.15 1.05 19.22
CA MET A 26 -8.40 0.85 19.94
C MET A 26 -8.53 -0.57 20.50
N ILE A 27 -8.23 -1.58 19.70
CA ILE A 27 -8.32 -2.99 20.14
C ILE A 27 -7.28 -3.28 21.23
N LEU A 28 -6.04 -2.79 21.06
CA LEU A 28 -5.00 -2.91 22.10
C LEU A 28 -5.39 -2.20 23.41
N ALA A 29 -6.24 -1.18 23.35
CA ALA A 29 -6.79 -0.51 24.53
C ALA A 29 -8.03 -1.22 25.13
N GLY A 30 -8.37 -2.43 24.66
CA GLY A 30 -9.53 -3.20 25.12
C GLY A 30 -10.87 -2.61 24.69
N ARG A 31 -10.89 -1.77 23.65
CA ARG A 31 -12.13 -1.20 23.10
C ARG A 31 -12.70 -2.11 22.02
N PRO A 32 -14.04 -2.11 21.83
CA PRO A 32 -14.66 -2.80 20.70
C PRO A 32 -14.05 -2.38 19.37
N GLN A 33 -13.99 -3.30 18.42
CA GLN A 33 -13.49 -3.03 17.08
C GLN A 33 -14.32 -1.90 16.44
N PRO A 34 -13.68 -0.79 16.01
CA PRO A 34 -14.38 0.25 15.27
C PRO A 34 -14.80 -0.31 13.90
N PRO A 35 -16.08 -0.20 13.51
CA PRO A 35 -16.53 -0.66 12.21
C PRO A 35 -15.80 0.14 11.11
N LEU A 36 -15.54 -0.50 9.96
CA LEU A 36 -15.02 0.11 8.73
C LEU A 36 -13.55 0.55 8.74
N LEU A 37 -12.88 0.66 9.89
CA LEU A 37 -11.49 1.15 9.95
C LEU A 37 -10.45 0.12 9.48
N LEU A 38 -10.68 -1.19 9.66
CA LEU A 38 -9.76 -2.20 9.10
C LEU A 38 -9.88 -2.23 7.58
N GLU A 39 -11.13 -2.17 7.14
CA GLU A 39 -11.59 -2.51 5.81
C GLU A 39 -11.34 -1.34 4.86
N LEU A 40 -11.26 -0.11 5.37
CA LEU A 40 -10.80 1.05 4.60
C LEU A 40 -9.30 0.97 4.27
N GLY A 41 -8.49 0.32 5.11
CA GLY A 41 -7.04 0.23 4.92
C GLY A 41 -6.67 -0.46 3.60
N LEU A 42 -7.22 -1.65 3.35
CA LEU A 42 -6.94 -2.47 2.16
C LEU A 42 -7.19 -1.76 0.81
N PRO A 43 -8.37 -1.19 0.53
CA PRO A 43 -8.61 -0.47 -0.72
C PRO A 43 -7.72 0.76 -0.84
N CYS A 44 -7.44 1.47 0.26
CA CYS A 44 -6.52 2.61 0.26
C CYS A 44 -5.07 2.19 -0.08
N PHE A 45 -4.57 1.09 0.49
CA PHE A 45 -3.25 0.56 0.16
C PHE A 45 -3.17 0.02 -1.27
N GLY A 46 -4.21 -0.69 -1.72
CA GLY A 46 -4.34 -1.13 -3.10
C GLY A 46 -4.28 0.05 -4.07
N LEU A 47 -5.02 1.13 -3.78
CA LEU A 47 -5.04 2.34 -4.59
C LEU A 47 -3.67 3.03 -4.61
N ALA A 48 -3.00 3.11 -3.45
CA ALA A 48 -1.64 3.64 -3.37
C ALA A 48 -0.67 2.83 -4.26
N LEU A 49 -0.70 1.50 -4.17
CA LEU A 49 0.09 0.62 -5.04
C LEU A 49 -0.24 0.82 -6.52
N LEU A 50 -1.52 0.86 -6.88
CA LEU A 50 -1.98 1.06 -8.26
C LEU A 50 -1.40 2.36 -8.85
N LEU A 51 -1.55 3.47 -8.13
CA LEU A 51 -1.06 4.78 -8.59
C LEU A 51 0.47 4.81 -8.72
N LEU A 52 1.19 4.20 -7.76
CA LEU A 52 2.65 4.07 -7.84
C LEU A 52 3.10 3.17 -9.01
N ALA A 53 2.38 2.09 -9.28
CA ALA A 53 2.67 1.17 -10.38
C ALA A 53 2.43 1.80 -11.75
N LEU A 54 1.35 2.59 -11.88
CA LEU A 54 1.06 3.38 -13.08
C LEU A 54 2.17 4.40 -13.35
N GLU A 55 2.61 5.12 -12.32
CA GLU A 55 3.72 6.08 -12.44
C GLU A 55 5.05 5.38 -12.81
N ALA A 56 5.28 4.17 -12.29
CA ALA A 56 6.45 3.36 -12.62
C ALA A 56 6.35 2.66 -14.00
N GLY A 57 5.19 2.67 -14.65
CA GLY A 57 4.95 1.95 -15.90
C GLY A 57 5.00 0.42 -15.77
N SER A 58 4.79 -0.13 -14.57
CA SER A 58 4.86 -1.58 -14.32
C SER A 58 3.50 -2.24 -14.53
N ARG A 59 3.34 -2.99 -15.62
CA ARG A 59 2.08 -3.68 -15.95
C ARG A 59 1.68 -4.70 -14.88
N THR A 60 2.62 -5.50 -14.40
CA THR A 60 2.36 -6.53 -13.38
C THR A 60 1.93 -5.92 -12.05
N ALA A 61 2.65 -4.90 -11.57
CA ALA A 61 2.29 -4.22 -10.32
C ALA A 61 0.97 -3.43 -10.47
N THR A 62 0.65 -2.94 -11.67
CA THR A 62 -0.63 -2.29 -11.96
C THR A 62 -1.78 -3.29 -11.83
N ALA A 63 -1.67 -4.48 -12.45
CA ALA A 63 -2.69 -5.52 -12.35
C ALA A 63 -2.90 -5.95 -10.89
N LEU A 64 -1.82 -6.15 -10.14
CA LEU A 64 -1.89 -6.47 -8.72
C LEU A 64 -2.49 -5.33 -7.89
N GLY A 65 -2.19 -4.08 -8.22
CA GLY A 65 -2.84 -2.90 -7.62
C GLY A 65 -4.34 -2.86 -7.88
N VAL A 66 -4.80 -3.21 -9.09
CA VAL A 66 -6.24 -3.33 -9.40
C VAL A 66 -6.88 -4.43 -8.55
N VAL A 67 -6.27 -5.62 -8.48
CA VAL A 67 -6.76 -6.74 -7.66
C VAL A 67 -6.82 -6.36 -6.18
N ALA A 68 -5.78 -5.73 -5.65
CA ALA A 68 -5.73 -5.28 -4.26
C ALA A 68 -6.81 -4.22 -3.96
N THR A 69 -6.96 -3.23 -4.85
CA THR A 69 -7.97 -2.17 -4.69
C THR A 69 -9.38 -2.74 -4.76
N GLY A 70 -9.67 -3.55 -5.78
CA GLY A 70 -10.99 -4.16 -5.98
C GLY A 70 -11.34 -5.15 -4.88
N GLY A 71 -10.41 -6.03 -4.50
CA GLY A 71 -10.60 -6.97 -3.40
C GLY A 71 -10.80 -6.25 -2.05
N GLY A 72 -10.04 -5.19 -1.79
CA GLY A 72 -10.24 -4.34 -0.61
C GLY A 72 -11.60 -3.66 -0.60
N ALA A 73 -12.05 -3.14 -1.75
CA ALA A 73 -13.38 -2.52 -1.86
C ALA A 73 -14.51 -3.54 -1.68
N VAL A 74 -14.36 -4.77 -2.20
CA VAL A 74 -15.30 -5.87 -1.98
C VAL A 74 -15.32 -6.27 -0.51
N ALA A 75 -14.16 -6.39 0.14
CA ALA A 75 -14.08 -6.70 1.57
C ALA A 75 -14.79 -5.64 2.42
N LEU A 76 -14.55 -4.35 2.14
CA LEU A 76 -15.25 -3.24 2.78
C LEU A 76 -16.77 -3.28 2.55
N ALA A 77 -17.21 -3.61 1.34
CA ALA A 77 -18.63 -3.75 1.04
C ALA A 77 -19.24 -4.95 1.81
N LEU A 78 -18.56 -6.09 1.89
CA LEU A 78 -19.05 -7.27 2.61
C LEU A 78 -19.17 -7.01 4.11
N ASP A 79 -18.19 -6.32 4.70
CA ASP A 79 -18.23 -5.89 6.10
C ASP A 79 -19.41 -4.97 6.40
N LEU A 80 -19.71 -4.01 5.51
CA LEU A 80 -20.90 -3.16 5.59
C LEU A 80 -22.24 -3.93 5.60
N PHE A 81 -22.25 -5.17 5.12
CA PHE A 81 -23.43 -6.04 5.07
C PHE A 81 -23.35 -7.22 6.04
N ASP A 82 -22.45 -7.19 7.02
CA ASP A 82 -22.20 -8.28 7.99
C ASP A 82 -21.95 -9.64 7.31
N ARG A 83 -21.24 -9.63 6.17
CA ARG A 83 -20.87 -10.84 5.41
C ARG A 83 -19.38 -11.13 5.54
N TRP A 84 -19.03 -12.42 5.54
CA TRP A 84 -17.64 -12.87 5.68
C TRP A 84 -16.75 -12.41 4.51
N PRO A 85 -15.71 -11.58 4.75
CA PRO A 85 -14.86 -11.02 3.71
C PRO A 85 -13.55 -11.80 3.45
N ASP A 86 -13.31 -12.92 4.15
CA ASP A 86 -12.00 -13.58 4.25
C ASP A 86 -11.28 -13.85 2.91
N PRO A 87 -11.94 -14.37 1.85
CA PRO A 87 -11.26 -14.62 0.59
C PRO A 87 -10.84 -13.33 -0.12
N ALA A 88 -11.65 -12.29 -0.02
CA ALA A 88 -11.38 -10.99 -0.64
C ALA A 88 -10.21 -10.28 0.06
N ILE A 89 -10.19 -10.32 1.41
CA ILE A 89 -9.08 -9.79 2.22
C ILE A 89 -7.78 -10.50 1.88
N THR A 90 -7.79 -11.84 1.89
CA THR A 90 -6.58 -12.64 1.63
C THR A 90 -6.03 -12.38 0.23
N THR A 91 -6.91 -12.37 -0.77
CA THR A 91 -6.53 -12.11 -2.18
C THR A 91 -5.98 -10.69 -2.34
N ALA A 92 -6.64 -9.69 -1.74
CA ALA A 92 -6.19 -8.30 -1.79
C ALA A 92 -4.84 -8.11 -1.09
N GLY A 93 -4.67 -8.71 0.09
CA GLY A 93 -3.43 -8.67 0.86
C GLY A 93 -2.25 -9.30 0.12
N LEU A 94 -2.44 -10.48 -0.48
CA LEU A 94 -1.42 -11.14 -1.30
C LEU A 94 -1.07 -10.31 -2.53
N ALA A 95 -2.08 -9.81 -3.25
CA ALA A 95 -1.86 -8.96 -4.42
C ALA A 95 -1.08 -7.69 -4.04
N LEU A 96 -1.41 -7.07 -2.91
CA LEU A 96 -0.72 -5.90 -2.38
C LEU A 96 0.75 -6.20 -2.07
N VAL A 97 1.02 -7.26 -1.30
CA VAL A 97 2.38 -7.64 -0.90
C VAL A 97 3.24 -7.97 -2.12
N VAL A 98 2.75 -8.83 -3.02
CA VAL A 98 3.47 -9.20 -4.24
C VAL A 98 3.68 -7.98 -5.12
N GLY A 99 2.67 -7.12 -5.27
CA GLY A 99 2.75 -5.90 -6.07
C GLY A 99 3.80 -4.93 -5.56
N LEU A 100 3.88 -4.73 -4.24
CA LEU A 100 4.91 -3.90 -3.60
C LEU A 100 6.32 -4.48 -3.79
N VAL A 101 6.49 -5.79 -3.64
CA VAL A 101 7.78 -6.46 -3.81
C VAL A 101 8.27 -6.36 -5.26
N LEU A 102 7.35 -6.46 -6.23
CA LEU A 102 7.63 -6.36 -7.66
C LEU A 102 7.76 -4.92 -8.18
N LEU A 103 7.36 -3.93 -7.38
CA LEU A 103 7.51 -2.53 -7.74
C LEU A 103 9.01 -2.20 -7.79
N ARG A 104 9.55 -2.08 -9.00
CA ARG A 104 10.97 -1.78 -9.22
C ARG A 104 11.27 -0.40 -8.63
N PRO A 105 12.35 -0.26 -7.84
CA PRO A 105 12.85 1.06 -7.48
C PRO A 105 13.20 1.80 -8.78
N SER A 106 12.61 2.95 -9.04
CA SER A 106 13.17 3.84 -10.07
C SER A 106 14.45 4.47 -9.52
N ASP A 107 15.34 4.92 -10.38
CA ASP A 107 16.70 5.45 -10.08
C ASP A 107 16.76 6.68 -9.14
N GLN A 108 15.64 7.09 -8.53
CA GLN A 108 15.58 8.19 -7.59
C GLN A 108 15.80 7.70 -6.14
N PRO A 109 16.75 8.28 -5.40
CA PRO A 109 16.97 7.97 -3.99
C PRO A 109 15.69 8.27 -3.17
N GLY A 110 15.27 7.31 -2.34
CA GLY A 110 14.06 7.40 -1.52
C GLY A 110 12.85 6.58 -2.00
N ARG A 111 12.90 5.96 -3.19
CA ARG A 111 11.80 5.14 -3.74
C ARG A 111 11.82 3.64 -3.38
N TRP A 112 12.69 3.22 -2.45
CA TRP A 112 12.71 1.85 -1.92
C TRP A 112 11.60 1.56 -0.89
N GLY A 113 10.95 2.61 -0.37
CA GLY A 113 9.95 2.52 0.69
C GLY A 113 8.84 1.50 0.44
N PRO A 114 8.13 1.54 -0.71
CA PRO A 114 7.06 0.58 -1.01
C PRO A 114 7.55 -0.87 -1.00
N ARG A 115 8.72 -1.13 -1.61
CA ARG A 115 9.29 -2.48 -1.68
C ARG A 115 9.74 -2.97 -0.30
N ALA A 116 10.33 -2.09 0.50
CA ALA A 116 10.71 -2.40 1.88
C ALA A 116 9.49 -2.75 2.73
N ILE A 117 8.38 -2.01 2.59
CA ILE A 117 7.11 -2.34 3.26
C ILE A 117 6.63 -3.72 2.81
N GLY A 118 6.57 -3.99 1.49
CA GLY A 118 6.14 -5.29 0.98
C GLY A 118 6.98 -6.46 1.52
N LEU A 119 8.30 -6.30 1.62
CA LEU A 119 9.20 -7.31 2.20
C LEU A 119 9.02 -7.44 3.72
N ALA A 120 8.78 -6.33 4.42
CA ALA A 120 8.59 -6.33 5.87
C ALA A 120 7.21 -6.84 6.29
N THR A 121 6.19 -6.80 5.42
CA THR A 121 4.84 -7.28 5.75
C THR A 121 4.85 -8.72 6.24
N VAL A 122 5.52 -9.64 5.52
CA VAL A 122 5.53 -11.07 5.88
C VAL A 122 6.10 -11.32 7.29
N PRO A 123 7.33 -10.88 7.64
CA PRO A 123 7.86 -11.11 8.97
C PRO A 123 7.10 -10.36 10.07
N VAL A 124 6.58 -9.15 9.79
CA VAL A 124 5.80 -8.38 10.78
C VAL A 124 4.46 -9.06 11.07
N THR A 125 3.75 -9.54 10.04
CA THR A 125 2.51 -10.31 10.22
C THR A 125 2.77 -11.65 10.90
N ALA A 126 3.86 -12.35 10.56
CA ALA A 126 4.25 -13.57 11.25
C ALA A 126 4.51 -13.33 12.74
N ALA A 127 5.23 -12.24 13.08
CA ALA A 127 5.45 -11.84 14.47
C ALA A 127 4.13 -11.51 15.20
N GLY A 128 3.21 -10.80 14.54
CA GLY A 128 1.86 -10.55 15.06
C GLY A 128 1.08 -11.85 15.32
N GLY A 129 1.15 -12.81 14.39
CA GLY A 129 0.52 -14.12 14.56
C GLY A 129 1.11 -14.92 15.72
N LEU A 130 2.41 -14.82 15.98
CA LEU A 130 3.03 -15.42 17.18
C LEU A 130 2.59 -14.74 18.47
N LEU A 131 2.47 -13.41 18.48
CA LEU A 131 1.96 -12.66 19.63
C LEU A 131 0.50 -13.00 19.93
N ALA A 132 -0.31 -13.26 18.90
CA ALA A 132 -1.71 -13.68 19.02
C ALA A 132 -1.89 -15.00 19.78
N LEU A 133 -0.85 -15.84 19.87
CA LEU A 133 -0.87 -17.07 20.68
C LEU A 133 -0.84 -16.79 22.19
N VAL A 134 -0.41 -15.60 22.61
CA VAL A 134 -0.39 -15.16 24.01
C VAL A 134 -1.69 -14.44 24.35
N ASP A 135 -2.06 -13.47 23.51
CA ASP A 135 -3.29 -12.72 23.62
C ASP A 135 -3.68 -12.27 22.19
N GLU A 136 -4.90 -12.60 21.78
CA GLU A 136 -5.42 -12.31 20.44
C GLU A 136 -5.34 -10.82 20.09
N ALA A 137 -5.50 -9.92 21.07
CA ALA A 137 -5.38 -8.48 20.87
C ALA A 137 -3.97 -8.06 20.41
N LEU A 138 -2.93 -8.84 20.74
CA LEU A 138 -1.56 -8.52 20.34
C LEU A 138 -1.28 -8.73 18.85
N LEU A 139 -2.18 -9.41 18.11
CA LEU A 139 -2.14 -9.43 16.65
C LEU A 139 -2.10 -8.01 16.07
N GLU A 140 -2.82 -7.09 16.71
CA GLU A 140 -2.97 -5.71 16.28
C GLU A 140 -1.68 -4.89 16.41
N VAL A 141 -0.68 -5.37 17.15
CA VAL A 141 0.66 -4.77 17.14
C VAL A 141 1.22 -4.76 15.71
N SER A 142 1.02 -5.85 14.95
CA SER A 142 1.46 -5.93 13.57
C SER A 142 0.69 -4.96 12.66
N THR A 143 -0.63 -4.83 12.88
CA THR A 143 -1.50 -3.86 12.19
C THR A 143 -1.02 -2.42 12.41
N VAL A 144 -0.72 -2.04 13.67
CA VAL A 144 -0.21 -0.71 14.03
C VAL A 144 1.15 -0.45 13.38
N VAL A 145 2.08 -1.40 13.46
CA VAL A 145 3.43 -1.25 12.88
C VAL A 145 3.36 -1.06 11.36
N LEU A 146 2.56 -1.86 10.66
CA LEU A 146 2.38 -1.73 9.22
C LEU A 146 1.63 -0.43 8.87
N GLY A 147 0.62 -0.06 9.64
CA GLY A 147 -0.10 1.20 9.48
C GLY A 147 0.84 2.41 9.58
N LEU A 148 1.72 2.44 10.59
CA LEU A 148 2.75 3.47 10.74
C LEU A 148 3.73 3.50 9.57
N ALA A 149 4.15 2.34 9.06
CA ALA A 149 5.04 2.26 7.90
C ALA A 149 4.39 2.85 6.64
N TRP A 150 3.10 2.60 6.42
CA TRP A 150 2.32 3.20 5.33
C TRP A 150 2.09 4.70 5.51
N THR A 151 1.77 5.16 6.72
CA THR A 151 1.67 6.60 7.03
C THR A 151 3.00 7.30 6.76
N TRP A 152 4.12 6.70 7.18
CA TRP A 152 5.46 7.22 6.90
C TRP A 152 5.75 7.28 5.39
N LEU A 153 5.39 6.24 4.64
CA LEU A 153 5.50 6.23 3.17
C LEU A 153 4.68 7.38 2.57
N GLY A 154 3.42 7.55 2.98
CA GLY A 154 2.55 8.62 2.52
C GLY A 154 3.17 10.01 2.74
N VAL A 155 3.68 10.27 3.95
CA VAL A 155 4.39 11.53 4.26
C VAL A 155 5.64 11.72 3.41
N ARG A 156 6.42 10.66 3.16
CA ARG A 156 7.61 10.71 2.30
C ARG A 156 7.25 11.02 0.86
N LEU A 157 6.21 10.40 0.32
CA LEU A 157 5.70 10.66 -1.04
C LEU A 157 5.17 12.08 -1.18
N TRP A 158 4.50 12.61 -0.15
CA TRP A 158 4.00 13.99 -0.14
C TRP A 158 5.13 15.03 -0.23
N ARG A 159 6.26 14.74 0.43
CA ARG A 159 7.45 15.61 0.47
C ARG A 159 8.38 15.43 -0.73
N ALA A 160 8.15 14.43 -1.58
CA ALA A 160 9.00 14.19 -2.74
C ALA A 160 8.91 15.37 -3.73
N PRO A 161 10.05 15.92 -4.19
CA PRO A 161 10.03 16.95 -5.23
C PRO A 161 9.29 16.42 -6.45
N ALA A 162 8.44 17.26 -7.06
CA ALA A 162 7.88 16.92 -8.35
C ALA A 162 9.05 16.77 -9.33
N ALA A 163 9.36 15.54 -9.73
CA ALA A 163 10.41 15.30 -10.71
C ALA A 163 10.06 16.11 -11.95
N VAL A 164 10.86 17.14 -12.24
CA VAL A 164 10.81 17.84 -13.51
C VAL A 164 11.25 16.78 -14.51
N ARG A 165 10.31 16.21 -15.27
CA ARG A 165 10.67 15.39 -16.42
C ARG A 165 11.43 16.32 -17.35
N GLU A 166 12.76 16.23 -17.35
CA GLU A 166 13.52 16.85 -18.41
C GLU A 166 12.93 16.33 -19.73
N PRO A 167 12.59 17.24 -20.67
CA PRO A 167 12.08 16.83 -21.97
C PRO A 167 13.09 15.84 -22.52
N ARG A 168 12.65 14.60 -22.75
CA ARG A 168 13.46 13.52 -23.30
C ARG A 168 14.07 14.09 -24.59
N THR A 169 15.32 14.54 -24.53
CA THR A 169 15.99 15.07 -25.71
C THR A 169 16.03 13.89 -26.66
N VAL A 170 15.22 13.96 -27.71
CA VAL A 170 15.21 12.96 -28.77
C VAL A 170 16.64 12.94 -29.27
N ARG A 171 17.40 11.89 -28.91
CA ARG A 171 18.75 11.72 -29.46
C ARG A 171 18.56 11.72 -30.97
N PRO A 172 19.18 12.65 -31.72
CA PRO A 172 19.09 12.61 -33.16
C PRO A 172 19.53 11.22 -33.61
N GLY A 173 18.67 10.55 -34.38
CA GLY A 173 18.96 9.22 -34.90
C GLY A 173 20.28 9.25 -35.71
N PRO A 174 20.97 8.11 -35.82
CA PRO A 174 22.19 8.03 -36.62
C PRO A 174 21.89 8.56 -38.02
N ARG A 175 22.60 9.63 -38.41
CA ARG A 175 22.50 10.17 -39.77
C ARG A 175 22.90 9.04 -40.71
N ALA A 176 21.98 8.62 -41.58
CA ALA A 176 22.29 7.70 -42.66
C ALA A 176 23.40 8.34 -43.51
N SER A 177 24.59 7.76 -43.46
CA SER A 177 25.68 8.05 -44.38
C SER A 177 25.28 7.50 -45.76
N ALA A 178 25.06 8.42 -46.70
CA ALA A 178 24.83 8.15 -48.11
C ALA A 178 26.15 7.90 -48.84
#